data_AF-A0A9X4DDP7-F1
#
_entry.id   AF-A0A9X4DDP7-F1
#
_cell.length_a   1.000
_cell.length_b   1.000
_cell.length_c   1.000
_cell.angle_alpha   90.00
_cell.angle_beta   90.00
_cell.angle_gamma   90.00
#
_symmetry.space_group_name_H-M   'P 1'
#
loop_
_entity.id
_entity.type
_entity.pdbx_description
1 polymer ?
#
loop_
_entity_poly.entity_id
_entity_poly.type
_entity_poly.pdbx_seq_one_letter_code
_entity_poly.pdbx_strand_id
1 'polypeptide(L)' 'MDTNKMREQRAEADARVLKYLQGCLGSTAWAMSGAVRLSREDVSKACQRLKRKGLVATSPTQTTYWQAVKP' A
#
# COMPACT_ATOMS: atom_id res chain seq x y z
N MET A 1 16.06 3.03 -19.71
CA MET A 1 15.25 3.33 -18.50
C MET A 1 15.89 2.57 -17.35
N ASP A 2 16.57 3.27 -16.43
CA ASP A 2 17.40 2.63 -15.40
C ASP A 2 16.57 1.82 -14.40
N THR A 3 16.84 0.53 -14.32
CA THR A 3 16.13 -0.43 -13.47
C THR A 3 16.23 -0.08 -11.98
N ASN A 4 17.29 0.62 -11.58
CA ASN A 4 17.49 1.05 -10.20
C ASN A 4 16.49 2.15 -9.79
N LYS A 5 16.29 3.14 -10.67
CA LYS A 5 15.33 4.24 -10.47
C LYS A 5 13.89 3.72 -10.33
N MET A 6 13.53 2.68 -11.08
CA MET A 6 12.23 2.01 -10.93
C MET A 6 12.06 1.29 -9.59
N ARG A 7 13.12 0.72 -9.02
CA ARG A 7 13.06 0.06 -7.72
C ARG A 7 12.86 1.06 -6.59
N GLU A 8 13.59 2.17 -6.63
CA GLU A 8 13.48 3.26 -5.67
C GLU A 8 12.06 3.86 -5.63
N GLN A 9 11.49 4.16 -6.80
CA GLN A 9 10.11 4.66 -6.90
C GLN A 9 9.08 3.68 -6.30
N ARG A 10 9.26 2.37 -6.51
CA ARG A 10 8.39 1.35 -5.92
C ARG A 10 8.54 1.26 -4.41
N ALA A 11 9.77 1.36 -3.90
CA ALA A 11 10.04 1.35 -2.47
C ALA A 11 9.43 2.58 -1.77
N GLU A 12 9.52 3.75 -2.41
CA GLU A 12 8.90 4.97 -1.92
C GLU A 12 7.36 4.86 -1.89
N ALA A 13 6.75 4.33 -2.94
CA ALA A 13 5.32 4.08 -2.98
C ALA A 13 4.87 3.09 -1.88
N ASP A 14 5.60 1.98 -1.69
CA ASP A 14 5.37 1.01 -0.63
C ASP A 14 5.41 1.69 0.76
N ALA A 15 6.43 2.52 1.01
CA ALA A 15 6.60 3.21 2.29
C ALA A 15 5.47 4.20 2.58
N ARG A 16 5.03 4.98 1.59
CA ARG A 16 3.91 5.93 1.74
C ARG A 16 2.59 5.21 2.07
N VAL A 17 2.28 4.12 1.36
CA VAL A 17 1.08 3.31 1.60
C VAL A 17 1.12 2.66 2.98
N LEU A 18 2.25 2.07 3.36
CA LEU A 18 2.40 1.43 4.66
C LEU A 18 2.25 2.44 5.80
N LYS A 19 2.92 3.60 5.71
CA LYS A 19 2.83 4.67 6.71
C LYS A 19 1.39 5.15 6.88
N TYR A 20 0.65 5.31 5.78
CA TYR A 20 -0.76 5.68 5.84
C TYR A 20 -1.61 4.62 6.57
N LEU A 21 -1.43 3.34 6.22
CA LEU A 21 -2.17 2.23 6.81
C LEU A 21 -1.82 1.99 8.28
N GLN A 22 -0.59 2.32 8.70
CA GLN A 22 -0.20 2.29 10.11
C GLN A 22 -0.83 3.42 10.93
N GLY A 23 -1.21 4.52 10.30
CA GLY A 23 -1.85 5.66 10.94
C GLY A 23 -3.38 5.57 11.05
N CYS A 24 -4.01 4.51 10.53
CA CYS A 24 -5.45 4.34 10.56
C CYS A 24 -5.87 2.88 10.78
N LEU A 25 -7.17 2.62 10.92
CA LEU A 25 -7.71 1.25 11.06
C LEU A 25 -7.63 0.44 9.76
N GLY A 26 -7.39 1.11 8.64
CA GLY A 26 -7.37 0.54 7.30
C GLY A 26 -8.07 1.44 6.29
N SER A 27 -7.96 1.08 5.01
CA SER A 27 -8.56 1.84 3.92
C SER A 27 -8.64 1.04 2.62
N THR A 28 -9.48 1.51 1.69
CA THR A 28 -9.50 1.00 0.32
C THR A 28 -8.44 1.70 -0.54
N ALA A 29 -8.00 1.06 -1.62
CA ALA A 29 -7.04 1.66 -2.56
C ALA A 29 -7.55 2.95 -3.21
N TRP A 30 -8.87 3.05 -3.42
CA TRP A 30 -9.50 4.25 -3.95
C TRP A 30 -9.36 5.42 -2.97
N ALA A 31 -9.71 5.22 -1.70
CA ALA A 31 -9.58 6.25 -0.67
C ALA A 31 -8.12 6.64 -0.39
N MET A 32 -7.20 5.66 -0.40
CA MET A 32 -5.77 5.93 -0.19
C MET A 32 -5.16 6.80 -1.29
N SER A 33 -5.62 6.67 -2.54
CA SER A 33 -5.01 7.34 -3.70
C SER A 33 -4.82 8.85 -3.51
N GLY A 34 -5.84 9.54 -3.00
CA GLY A 34 -5.78 10.97 -2.68
C GLY A 34 -4.82 11.29 -1.53
N ALA A 35 -4.82 10.47 -0.49
CA ALA A 35 -3.99 10.68 0.70
C ALA A 35 -2.49 10.48 0.44
N VAL A 36 -2.12 9.47 -0.36
CA VAL A 36 -0.71 9.16 -0.66
C VAL A 36 -0.22 9.79 -1.98
N ARG A 37 -1.10 10.51 -2.70
CA ARG A 37 -0.85 11.15 -4.00
C ARG A 37 -0.28 10.18 -5.04
N LEU A 38 -0.88 9.00 -5.12
CA LEU A 38 -0.53 7.96 -6.10
C LEU A 38 -1.80 7.56 -6.86
N SER A 39 -1.63 7.02 -8.07
CA SER A 39 -2.75 6.40 -8.79
C SER A 39 -3.32 5.24 -7.98
N ARG A 40 -4.62 4.96 -8.13
CA ARG A 40 -5.26 3.77 -7.51
C ARG A 40 -4.52 2.48 -7.89
N GLU A 41 -4.01 2.40 -9.11
CA GLU A 41 -3.28 1.23 -9.61
C GLU A 41 -1.94 1.05 -8.87
N ASP A 42 -1.19 2.13 -8.69
CA ASP A 42 0.09 2.08 -7.96
C ASP A 42 -0.11 1.74 -6.48
N VAL A 43 -1.16 2.27 -5.86
CA VAL A 43 -1.56 1.89 -4.50
C VAL A 43 -1.89 0.40 -4.45
N SER A 44 -2.69 -0.11 -5.38
CA SER A 44 -3.07 -1.53 -5.42
C SER A 44 -1.84 -2.43 -5.59
N LYS A 45 -0.90 -2.06 -6.47
CA LYS A 45 0.37 -2.78 -6.65
C LYS A 45 1.23 -2.72 -5.39
N ALA A 46 1.28 -1.58 -4.70
CA ALA A 46 1.99 -1.42 -3.43
C ALA A 46 1.39 -2.31 -2.33
N CYS A 47 0.06 -2.30 -2.14
CA CYS A 47 -0.63 -3.17 -1.20
C CYS A 47 -0.32 -4.66 -1.44
N GLN A 48 -0.32 -5.11 -2.70
CA GLN A 48 0.03 -6.49 -3.06
C GLN A 48 1.49 -6.84 -2.77
N ARG A 49 2.43 -5.90 -2.95
CA ARG A 49 3.84 -6.10 -2.57
C ARG A 49 4.00 -6.15 -1.06
N LEU A 50 3.36 -5.25 -0.32
CA LEU A 50 3.38 -5.21 1.14
C LEU A 50 2.72 -6.45 1.76
N LYS A 51 1.65 -6.97 1.13
CA LYS A 51 1.00 -8.22 1.55
C LYS A 51 1.93 -9.42 1.41
N ARG A 52 2.68 -9.50 0.32
CA ARG A 52 3.73 -10.53 0.14
C ARG A 52 4.87 -10.42 1.16
N LYS A 53 5.09 -9.23 1.71
CA LYS A 53 6.04 -8.99 2.81
C LYS A 53 5.43 -9.23 4.21
N GLY A 54 4.14 -9.57 4.31
CA GLY A 54 3.44 -9.75 5.59
C GLY A 54 3.15 -8.46 6.36
N LEU A 55 3.32 -7.29 5.75
CA LEU A 55 3.18 -6.00 6.43
C LEU A 55 1.75 -5.45 6.43
N VAL A 56 0.94 -5.89 5.46
CA VAL A 56 -0.47 -5.52 5.36
C VAL A 56 -1.29 -6.75 5.00
N ALA A 57 -2.56 -6.74 5.39
CA ALA A 57 -3.53 -7.76 5.04
C ALA A 57 -4.80 -7.11 4.51
N THR A 58 -5.60 -7.90 3.81
CA THR A 58 -6.98 -7.54 3.50
C THR A 58 -7.85 -7.93 4.70
N SER A 59 -8.88 -7.15 5.00
CA SER A 59 -9.86 -7.50 6.04
C SER A 59 -10.50 -8.87 5.73
N PRO A 60 -10.75 -9.70 6.76
CA PRO A 60 -11.44 -10.99 6.58
C PRO A 60 -12.87 -10.83 6.07
N THR A 61 -13.52 -9.68 6.29
CA THR A 61 -14.91 -9.43 5.88
C THR A 61 -15.01 -8.65 4.56
N GLN A 62 -13.95 -7.96 4.16
CA GLN A 62 -13.94 -7.14 2.94
C GLN A 62 -12.56 -7.18 2.26
N THR A 63 -12.45 -7.94 1.18
CA THR A 63 -11.20 -8.17 0.44
C THR A 63 -10.60 -6.90 -0.18
N THR A 64 -11.40 -5.84 -0.35
CA THR A 64 -10.96 -4.54 -0.88
C THR A 64 -10.47 -3.57 0.20
N TYR A 65 -10.63 -3.93 1.47
CA TYR A 65 -10.20 -3.13 2.62
C TYR A 65 -8.84 -3.62 3.12
N TRP A 66 -7.85 -2.74 3.12
CA TRP A 66 -6.47 -3.03 3.50
C TRP A 66 -6.17 -2.51 4.89
N GLN A 67 -5.42 -3.28 5.66
CA GLN A 67 -5.04 -2.95 7.03
C GLN A 67 -3.56 -3.26 7.24
N ALA A 68 -2.86 -2.43 8.02
CA ALA A 68 -1.53 -2.78 8.47
C ALA A 68 -1.61 -3.96 9.45
N VAL A 69 -0.69 -4.92 9.31
CA VAL A 69 -0.50 -5.95 10.33
C VAL A 69 0.19 -5.28 11.51
N LYS A 70 -0.46 -5.27 12.67
CA LYS A 70 0.16 -4.79 13.90
C LYS A 70 1.22 -5.81 14.34
N PRO A 71 2.40 -5.36 14.81
CA PRO A 71 3.39 -6.26 15.40
C PRO A 71 2.81 -7.01 16.61
#